data_AF-J2KYH5-F1
#
_entry.id   AF-J2KYH5-F1
#
_cell.length_a   1.000
_cell.length_b   1.000
_cell.length_c   1.000
_cell.angle_alpha   90.00
_cell.angle_beta   90.00
_cell.angle_gamma   90.00
#
_symmetry.space_group_name_H-M   'P 1'
#
loop_
_entity.id
_entity.type
_entity.pdbx_description
1 polymer ?
#
loop_
_entity_poly.entity_id
_entity_poly.type
_entity_poly.pdbx_seq_one_letter_code
_entity_poly.pdbx_strand_id
1 'polypeptide(L)'
;MEYSIISARFDDAEKCGRIDLQVADQIRPLIVTRRSLLSVASPPRASEARLFQFLHSFCEIALAYGKCGPRHAATLVVTATDVRRWRRGHSQSEPLWTWQDIGSTITPFPCPTNPSSRLRASAETLERFAGA
;
A
#
# COMPACT_ATOMS: atom_id res chain seq x y z
N MET A 1 -2.18 -24.90 4.41
CA MET A 1 -1.12 -25.40 3.51
C MET A 1 0.20 -25.18 4.23
N GLU A 2 0.90 -26.24 4.58
CA GLU A 2 2.15 -26.16 5.34
C GLU A 2 3.31 -26.05 4.34
N TYR A 3 3.97 -24.90 4.32
CA TYR A 3 5.16 -24.63 3.50
C TYR A 3 6.23 -23.99 4.39
N SER A 4 7.49 -24.32 4.12
CA SER A 4 8.63 -23.66 4.75
C SER A 4 9.44 -22.90 3.70
N ILE A 5 9.86 -21.69 4.05
CA ILE A 5 10.74 -20.88 3.20
C ILE A 5 12.17 -21.24 3.58
N ILE A 6 12.94 -21.78 2.63
CA ILE A 6 14.34 -22.15 2.85
C ILE A 6 15.24 -20.94 2.60
N SER A 7 15.00 -20.25 1.49
CA SER A 7 15.82 -19.13 1.07
C SER A 7 15.00 -18.13 0.27
N ALA A 8 15.36 -16.85 0.35
CA ALA A 8 14.82 -15.82 -0.52
C ALA A 8 15.94 -14.86 -0.90
N ARG A 9 16.03 -14.55 -2.20
CA ARG A 9 17.05 -13.72 -2.78
C ARG A 9 16.44 -12.78 -3.81
N PHE A 10 16.95 -11.56 -3.86
CA PHE A 10 16.58 -10.60 -4.89
C PHE A 10 17.74 -10.44 -5.87
N ASP A 11 17.44 -10.59 -7.16
CA ASP A 11 18.36 -10.31 -8.24
C ASP A 11 18.19 -8.85 -8.65
N ASP A 12 19.20 -8.02 -8.37
CA ASP A 12 19.15 -6.59 -8.68
C ASP A 12 19.28 -6.31 -10.19
N ALA A 13 19.95 -7.18 -10.95
CA ALA A 13 20.13 -6.99 -12.39
C ALA A 13 18.81 -7.25 -13.14
N GLU A 14 18.18 -8.39 -12.86
CA GLU A 14 16.90 -8.78 -13.47
C GLU A 14 15.69 -8.16 -12.77
N LYS A 15 15.91 -7.53 -11.61
CA LYS A 15 14.88 -6.99 -10.70
C LYS A 15 13.81 -8.04 -10.39
N CYS A 16 14.23 -9.29 -10.16
CA CYS A 16 13.34 -10.42 -9.88
C CYS A 16 13.65 -11.03 -8.50
N GLY A 17 12.65 -11.63 -7.88
CA GLY A 17 12.83 -12.39 -6.65
C GLY A 17 12.92 -13.88 -6.94
N ARG A 18 13.81 -14.58 -6.26
CA ARG A 18 13.86 -16.04 -6.22
C ARG A 18 13.66 -16.50 -4.79
N ILE A 19 12.73 -17.40 -4.58
CA ILE A 19 12.37 -17.93 -3.27
C ILE A 19 12.38 -19.44 -3.37
N ASP A 20 13.12 -20.13 -2.51
CA ASP A 20 13.09 -21.59 -2.44
C ASP A 20 12.09 -22.00 -1.37
N LEU A 21 11.04 -22.68 -1.81
CA LEU A 21 9.95 -23.15 -0.96
C LEU A 21 10.05 -24.65 -0.81
N GLN A 22 9.97 -25.15 0.42
CA GLN A 22 9.82 -26.57 0.68
C GLN A 22 8.34 -26.87 0.95
N VAL A 23 7.79 -27.74 0.11
CA VAL A 23 6.39 -28.18 0.18
C VAL A 23 6.38 -29.70 0.25
N ALA A 24 5.88 -30.24 1.37
CA ALA A 24 5.69 -31.68 1.61
C ALA A 24 6.92 -32.58 1.34
N ASP A 25 8.15 -32.01 1.38
CA ASP A 25 9.46 -32.64 1.10
C ASP A 25 10.06 -32.37 -0.31
N GLN A 26 9.45 -31.50 -1.11
CA GLN A 26 10.04 -31.02 -2.36
C GLN A 26 10.45 -29.56 -2.26
N ILE A 27 11.72 -29.26 -2.58
CA ILE A 27 12.19 -27.89 -2.76
C ILE A 27 11.80 -27.43 -4.16
N ARG A 28 10.96 -26.39 -4.21
CA ARG A 28 10.43 -25.78 -5.42
C ARG A 28 10.91 -24.33 -5.51
N PRO A 29 11.73 -23.98 -6.51
CA PRO A 29 12.10 -22.60 -6.72
C PRO A 29 10.89 -21.81 -7.25
N LEU A 30 10.59 -20.70 -6.58
CA LEU A 30 9.60 -19.71 -6.94
C LEU A 30 10.29 -18.49 -7.54
N ILE A 31 9.96 -18.16 -8.78
CA ILE A 31 10.41 -16.95 -9.47
C ILE A 31 9.31 -15.89 -9.41
N VAL A 32 9.59 -14.79 -8.71
CA VAL A 32 8.76 -13.59 -8.69
C VAL A 32 9.28 -12.63 -9.73
N THR A 33 8.52 -12.45 -10.81
CA THR A 33 8.92 -11.54 -11.90
C THR A 33 9.01 -10.08 -11.44
N ARG A 34 9.79 -9.26 -12.15
CA ARG A 34 9.84 -7.81 -11.91
C ARG A 34 8.45 -7.17 -11.93
N ARG A 35 7.62 -7.56 -12.90
CA ARG A 35 6.27 -6.99 -13.04
C ARG A 35 5.35 -7.36 -11.88
N SER A 36 5.51 -8.53 -11.25
CA SER A 36 4.77 -8.86 -10.02
C SER A 36 5.16 -7.95 -8.85
N LEU A 37 6.46 -7.67 -8.67
CA LEU A 37 6.94 -6.77 -7.61
C LEU A 37 6.45 -5.33 -7.80
N LEU A 38 6.49 -4.83 -9.04
CA LEU A 38 5.94 -3.52 -9.38
C LEU A 38 4.43 -3.48 -9.17
N SER A 39 3.75 -4.59 -9.46
CA SER A 39 2.31 -4.63 -9.33
C SER A 39 1.88 -4.72 -7.89
N VAL A 40 2.53 -5.49 -6.99
CA VAL A 40 1.99 -5.92 -5.67
C VAL A 40 1.44 -4.80 -4.78
N ALA A 41 2.05 -3.62 -4.79
CA ALA A 41 1.63 -2.48 -3.98
C ALA A 41 2.07 -1.16 -4.61
N SER A 42 1.35 -0.09 -4.28
CA SER A 42 1.72 1.29 -4.64
C SER A 42 2.67 1.88 -3.59
N PRO A 43 3.65 2.72 -3.98
CA PRO A 43 4.08 3.03 -5.36
C PRO A 43 4.81 1.83 -6.01
N PRO A 44 4.89 1.70 -7.34
CA PRO A 44 5.48 0.52 -8.00
C PRO A 44 7.01 0.48 -7.85
N ARG A 45 7.52 -0.43 -7.03
CA ARG A 45 8.95 -0.63 -6.76
C ARG A 45 9.33 -2.08 -7.00
N ALA A 46 10.48 -2.33 -7.60
CA ALA A 46 11.07 -3.66 -7.70
C ALA A 46 12.39 -3.64 -6.94
N SER A 47 12.29 -3.84 -5.63
CA SER A 47 13.42 -3.83 -4.70
C SER A 47 13.36 -5.04 -3.79
N GLU A 48 14.51 -5.39 -3.24
CA GLU A 48 14.66 -6.45 -2.25
C GLU A 48 13.74 -6.25 -1.04
N ALA A 49 13.70 -5.05 -0.47
CA ALA A 49 12.82 -4.73 0.65
C ALA A 49 11.34 -5.05 0.35
N ARG A 50 10.91 -4.88 -0.91
CA ARG A 50 9.54 -5.21 -1.30
C ARG A 50 9.32 -6.70 -1.47
N LEU A 51 10.31 -7.43 -1.97
CA LEU A 51 10.25 -8.89 -2.02
C LEU A 51 10.03 -9.45 -0.61
N PHE A 52 10.82 -8.99 0.36
CA PHE A 52 10.72 -9.45 1.75
C PHE A 52 9.43 -9.01 2.44
N GLN A 53 8.97 -7.78 2.20
CA GLN A 53 7.71 -7.28 2.77
C GLN A 53 6.50 -8.13 2.35
N PHE A 54 6.46 -8.59 1.10
CA PHE A 54 5.35 -9.38 0.55
C PHE A 54 5.71 -10.85 0.34
N LEU A 55 6.72 -11.34 1.07
CA LEU A 55 7.28 -12.66 0.84
C LEU A 55 6.23 -13.75 1.02
N HIS A 56 5.50 -13.74 2.13
CA HIS A 56 4.41 -14.68 2.39
C HIS A 56 3.28 -14.55 1.36
N SER A 57 2.90 -13.33 0.99
CA SER A 57 1.88 -13.11 -0.04
C SER A 57 2.27 -13.73 -1.38
N PHE A 58 3.54 -13.61 -1.79
CA PHE A 58 4.01 -14.27 -3.02
C PHE A 58 3.99 -15.80 -2.93
N CYS A 59 4.29 -16.37 -1.77
CA CYS A 59 4.20 -17.82 -1.55
C CYS A 59 2.74 -18.29 -1.66
N GLU A 60 1.80 -17.59 -1.03
CA GLU A 60 0.37 -17.88 -1.15
C GLU A 60 -0.13 -17.77 -2.59
N ILE A 61 0.26 -16.70 -3.30
CA ILE A 61 -0.09 -16.51 -4.72
C ILE A 61 0.48 -17.66 -5.57
N ALA A 62 1.71 -18.10 -5.29
CA ALA A 62 2.33 -19.20 -5.99
C ALA A 62 1.61 -20.53 -5.73
N LEU A 63 1.14 -20.78 -4.52
CA LEU A 63 0.39 -21.99 -4.19
C LEU A 63 -1.04 -21.97 -4.75
N ALA A 64 -1.68 -20.79 -4.78
CA ALA A 64 -3.05 -20.63 -5.25
C ALA A 64 -3.19 -20.51 -6.78
N TYR A 65 -2.22 -19.84 -7.42
CA TYR A 65 -2.28 -19.48 -8.84
C TYR A 65 -1.04 -19.88 -9.64
N GLY A 66 0.02 -20.31 -8.96
CA GLY A 66 1.29 -20.64 -9.61
C GLY A 66 1.09 -21.76 -10.63
N LYS A 67 1.44 -21.45 -11.87
CA LYS A 67 1.46 -22.44 -12.95
C LYS A 67 2.73 -23.27 -12.79
N CYS A 68 2.59 -24.58 -12.64
CA CYS A 68 3.74 -25.49 -12.80
C CYS A 68 4.19 -25.42 -14.26
N GLY A 69 5.47 -25.13 -14.49
CA GLY A 69 6.03 -25.10 -15.84
C GLY A 69 5.94 -26.48 -16.52
N PRO A 70 5.54 -26.58 -17.79
CA PRO A 70 5.34 -27.86 -18.48
C PRO A 70 6.64 -28.62 -18.78
N ARG A 71 7.82 -28.01 -18.56
CA ARG A 71 9.13 -28.60 -18.84
C ARG A 71 9.90 -29.01 -17.59
N HIS A 72 9.55 -28.46 -16.42
CA HIS A 72 10.06 -28.81 -15.09
C HIS A 72 8.92 -28.58 -14.10
N ALA A 73 8.28 -29.66 -13.65
CA ALA A 73 7.16 -29.63 -12.71
C ALA A 73 7.51 -29.05 -11.31
N ALA A 74 8.73 -28.53 -11.13
CA ALA A 74 9.26 -28.05 -9.86
C ALA A 74 9.33 -26.51 -9.73
N THR A 75 9.40 -25.74 -10.83
CA THR A 75 9.55 -24.28 -10.74
C THR A 75 8.19 -23.58 -10.82
N LEU A 76 7.90 -22.76 -9.80
CA LEU A 76 6.71 -21.92 -9.75
C LEU A 76 7.08 -20.52 -10.25
N VAL A 77 6.22 -19.92 -11.07
CA VAL A 77 6.42 -18.54 -11.54
C VAL A 77 5.20 -17.72 -11.17
N VAL A 78 5.43 -16.60 -10.48
CA VAL A 78 4.40 -15.62 -10.16
C VAL A 78 4.52 -14.44 -11.10
N THR A 79 3.45 -14.21 -11.84
CA THR A 79 3.35 -13.10 -12.80
C THR A 79 2.52 -11.95 -12.23
N ALA A 80 2.59 -10.79 -12.87
CA ALA A 80 1.75 -9.65 -12.52
C ALA A 80 0.24 -9.96 -12.65
N THR A 81 -0.14 -10.88 -13.53
CA THR A 81 -1.54 -11.27 -13.69
C THR A 81 -2.05 -12.02 -12.48
N ASP A 82 -1.23 -12.92 -11.92
CA ASP A 82 -1.55 -13.66 -10.70
C ASP A 82 -1.66 -12.72 -9.50
N VAL A 83 -0.73 -11.77 -9.37
CA VAL A 83 -0.76 -10.73 -8.34
C VAL A 83 -2.01 -9.85 -8.44
N ARG A 84 -2.39 -9.42 -9.64
CA ARG A 84 -3.61 -8.62 -9.85
C ARG A 84 -4.87 -9.43 -9.55
N ARG A 85 -4.88 -10.71 -9.90
CA ARG A 85 -6.00 -11.62 -9.59
C ARG A 85 -6.13 -11.82 -8.09
N TRP A 86 -5.03 -12.09 -7.40
CA TRP A 86 -4.98 -12.18 -5.94
C TRP A 86 -5.49 -10.89 -5.30
N ARG A 87 -5.03 -9.72 -5.74
CA ARG A 87 -5.52 -8.45 -5.19
C ARG A 87 -7.01 -8.25 -5.35
N ARG A 88 -7.59 -8.54 -6.51
CA ARG A 88 -9.04 -8.44 -6.72
C ARG A 88 -9.85 -9.41 -5.86
N GLY A 89 -9.30 -10.59 -5.58
CA GLY A 89 -9.93 -11.57 -4.68
C GLY A 89 -9.76 -11.20 -3.20
N HIS A 90 -8.64 -10.58 -2.83
CA HIS A 90 -8.32 -10.18 -1.46
C HIS A 90 -8.95 -8.84 -1.07
N SER A 91 -9.30 -7.99 -2.04
CA SER A 91 -10.02 -6.72 -1.82
C SER A 91 -11.52 -6.89 -1.50
N GLN A 92 -12.02 -8.12 -1.32
CA GLN A 92 -13.42 -8.37 -0.90
C GLN A 92 -13.63 -8.25 0.62
N SER A 93 -12.64 -7.74 1.36
CA SER A 93 -12.77 -7.39 2.78
C SER A 93 -12.55 -5.89 3.00
N GLU A 94 -13.28 -5.03 2.28
CA GLU A 94 -13.54 -3.69 2.80
C GLU A 94 -14.82 -3.75 3.63
N PRO A 95 -14.78 -3.44 4.94
CA PRO A 95 -16.00 -3.20 5.67
C PRO A 95 -16.70 -2.02 5.03
N LEU A 96 -17.95 -2.26 4.65
CA LEU A 96 -18.90 -1.34 4.04
C LEU A 96 -19.32 -0.27 5.06
N TRP A 97 -18.40 0.50 5.65
CA TRP A 97 -18.78 1.75 6.31
C TRP A 97 -18.90 2.82 5.23
N THR A 98 -20.10 2.82 4.66
CA THR A 98 -20.63 3.86 3.79
C THR A 98 -20.41 5.22 4.43
N TRP A 99 -19.75 6.13 3.72
CA TRP A 99 -19.88 7.57 3.96
C TRP A 99 -21.31 8.00 3.59
N GLN A 100 -22.26 7.74 4.49
CA GLN A 100 -23.59 8.33 4.46
C GLN A 100 -23.91 8.79 5.88
N ASP A 101 -23.40 9.98 6.23
CA ASP A 101 -24.24 11.12 6.60
C ASP A 101 -23.34 12.33 6.88
N ILE A 102 -23.10 13.12 5.83
CA ILE A 102 -22.80 14.54 5.99
C ILE A 102 -24.17 15.21 5.98
N GLY A 103 -24.78 15.30 7.16
CA GLY A 103 -26.13 15.81 7.35
C GLY A 103 -26.31 16.47 8.71
N SER A 104 -25.85 17.72 8.81
CA SER A 104 -26.42 18.76 9.66
C SER A 104 -26.43 18.57 11.18
N THR A 105 -25.49 19.24 11.86
CA THR A 105 -25.74 20.38 12.78
C THR A 105 -24.52 20.54 13.68
N ILE A 106 -23.60 21.43 13.30
CA ILE A 106 -22.55 21.90 14.20
C ILE A 106 -23.17 23.06 15.00
N THR A 107 -23.60 22.79 16.23
CA THR A 107 -23.87 23.88 17.19
C THR A 107 -22.52 24.47 17.63
N PRO A 108 -22.29 25.79 17.50
CA PRO A 108 -21.03 26.39 17.92
C PRO A 108 -20.97 26.43 19.45
N PHE A 109 -19.88 25.90 20.01
CA PHE A 109 -19.54 26.08 21.43
C PHE A 109 -19.29 27.58 21.71
N PRO A 110 -19.88 28.16 22.77
CA PRO A 110 -19.59 29.54 23.15
C PRO A 110 -18.20 29.62 23.82
N CYS A 111 -17.29 30.40 23.23
CA CYS A 111 -16.04 30.77 23.87
C CYS A 111 -16.31 31.62 25.13
N PRO A 112 -15.72 31.31 26.29
CA PRO A 112 -15.84 32.17 27.46
C PRO A 112 -15.01 33.46 27.30
N THR A 113 -15.71 34.58 27.43
CA THR A 113 -15.20 35.95 27.48
C THR A 113 -14.13 36.11 28.57
N ASN A 114 -12.94 36.57 28.19
CA ASN A 114 -11.92 37.07 29.11
C ASN A 114 -11.99 38.60 29.16
N PRO A 115 -12.29 39.23 30.31
CA PRO A 115 -12.21 40.68 30.46
C PRO A 115 -10.96 41.08 31.23
N SER A 116 -10.07 41.86 30.60
CA SER A 116 -9.31 42.98 31.19
C SER A 116 -8.14 43.33 30.27
N SER A 117 -8.29 44.36 29.45
CA SER A 117 -7.95 45.76 29.74
C SER A 117 -6.46 46.06 29.57
N ARG A 118 -6.14 46.76 28.47
CA ARG A 118 -5.19 47.87 28.47
C ARG A 118 -5.30 48.66 27.17
N LEU A 119 -5.76 49.89 27.37
CA LEU A 119 -5.65 51.04 26.48
C LEU A 119 -4.35 51.05 25.66
N ARG A 120 -4.47 51.24 24.34
CA ARG A 120 -3.57 52.14 23.63
C ARG A 120 -4.34 52.86 22.53
N ALA A 121 -4.43 54.16 22.72
CA ALA A 121 -5.09 55.11 21.84
C ALA A 121 -4.26 55.40 20.58
N SER A 122 -5.00 55.77 19.53
CA SER A 122 -4.70 56.74 18.47
C SER A 122 -3.45 56.55 17.60
N ALA A 123 -3.71 56.26 16.32
CA ALA A 123 -3.23 57.07 15.21
C ALA A 123 -4.07 56.76 13.96
N GLU A 124 -5.20 57.45 13.80
CA GLU A 124 -5.93 57.47 12.53
C GLU A 124 -5.62 58.78 11.78
N THR A 125 -5.17 58.61 10.54
CA THR A 125 -5.70 59.26 9.31
C THR A 125 -5.44 60.77 9.20
N LEU A 126 -4.39 61.24 8.52
CA LEU A 126 -4.12 61.23 7.07
C LEU A 126 -5.21 61.95 6.24
N GLU A 127 -4.97 63.26 6.07
CA GLU A 127 -5.19 64.09 4.87
C GLU A 127 -6.47 63.85 4.05
N ARG A 128 -7.44 64.78 4.18
CA ARG A 128 -8.52 64.97 3.20
C ARG A 128 -8.18 66.18 2.31
N PHE A 129 -7.88 65.89 1.05
CA PHE A 129 -7.87 66.85 -0.07
C PHE A 129 -9.16 66.68 -0.92
N ALA A 130 -9.55 67.80 -1.56
CA ALA A 130 -10.63 68.01 -2.55
C ALA A 130 -12.06 68.08 -1.99
N GLY A 131 -12.83 69.18 -2.16
CA GLY A 131 -13.15 69.89 -3.42
C GLY A 131 -14.50 69.34 -3.90
N ALA A 132 -15.57 70.09 -4.18
CA ALA A 132 -15.73 71.44 -4.71
C ALA A 132 -17.09 72.02 -4.27
#